data_AF-A0A3M6JY83-F1
#
_entry.id   AF-A0A3M6JY83-F1
#
_cell.length_a   1.000
_cell.length_b   1.000
_cell.length_c   1.000
_cell.angle_alpha   90.00
_cell.angle_beta   90.00
_cell.angle_gamma   90.00
#
_symmetry.space_group_name_H-M   'P 1'
#
loop_
_entity.id
_entity.type
_entity.pdbx_description
1 polymer ?
#
loop_
_entity_poly.entity_id
_entity_poly.type
_entity_poly.pdbx_seq_one_letter_code
_entity_poly.pdbx_strand_id
1 'polypeptide(L)'
;MSSAQTSTFTDSALSDKVKEFLTRFKDANGEYKYVQEIDEMMPKNSKYIIVDYNDLIIEPEIISMFSENPDRIFDAFSRAIKEALQTRFPDYAEKIKDEVRVRLINYPSERSLRQINAETIGTITSVSGMVVRASEVKPLAKELIFVCPDEHQTKVIQ
;
A
#
# COMPACT_ATOMS: atom_id res chain seq x y z
N MET A 1 7.42 16.17 -25.22
CA MET A 1 8.72 16.13 -24.51
C MET A 1 8.41 15.99 -23.04
N SER A 2 8.34 14.75 -22.54
CA SER A 2 8.01 14.48 -21.14
C SER A 2 9.31 14.23 -20.40
N SER A 3 9.69 15.18 -19.56
CA SER A 3 10.79 15.06 -18.62
C SER A 3 10.46 13.95 -17.63
N ALA A 4 10.99 12.75 -17.88
CA ALA A 4 11.08 11.70 -16.89
C ALA A 4 11.99 12.21 -15.77
N GLN A 5 11.40 12.81 -14.73
CA GLN A 5 12.09 13.01 -13.47
C GLN A 5 12.33 11.63 -12.89
N THR A 6 13.55 11.15 -13.06
CA THR A 6 14.05 9.93 -12.46
C THR A 6 13.86 10.06 -10.96
N SER A 7 12.98 9.25 -10.40
CA SER A 7 12.86 9.08 -8.96
C SER A 7 14.25 8.87 -8.35
N THR A 8 14.62 9.70 -7.38
CA THR A 8 15.94 9.70 -6.74
C THR A 8 16.23 8.45 -5.91
N PHE A 9 15.22 7.61 -5.64
CA PHE A 9 15.33 6.43 -4.80
C PHE A 9 15.23 5.13 -5.61
N THR A 10 16.01 4.12 -5.24
CA THR A 10 15.76 2.73 -5.60
C THR A 10 14.57 2.20 -4.79
N ASP A 11 13.91 1.14 -5.25
CA ASP A 11 12.75 0.59 -4.53
C ASP A 11 13.09 0.13 -3.11
N SER A 12 14.31 -0.40 -2.91
CA SER A 12 14.82 -0.78 -1.60
C SER A 12 14.99 0.45 -0.70
N ALA A 13 15.63 1.51 -1.20
CA ALA A 13 15.83 2.73 -0.43
C ALA A 13 14.50 3.38 -0.02
N LEU A 14 13.50 3.35 -0.90
CA LEU A 14 12.16 3.85 -0.58
C LEU A 14 11.50 2.99 0.51
N SER A 15 11.60 1.66 0.40
CA SER A 15 11.07 0.73 1.40
C SER A 15 11.74 0.92 2.77
N ASP A 16 13.06 1.13 2.79
CA ASP A 16 13.83 1.41 4.00
C ASP A 16 13.39 2.71 4.68
N LYS A 17 13.15 3.78 3.90
CA LYS A 17 12.62 5.04 4.44
C LYS A 17 11.22 4.89 5.03
N VAL A 18 10.34 4.17 4.32
CA VAL A 18 8.99 3.90 4.84
C VAL A 18 9.05 3.07 6.13
N LYS A 19 9.95 2.09 6.19
CA LYS A 19 10.19 1.29 7.40
C LYS A 19 10.71 2.13 8.56
N GLU A 20 11.63 3.06 8.29
CA GLU A 20 12.14 4.01 9.27
C GLU A 20 11.00 4.89 9.82
N PHE A 21 10.12 5.40 8.96
CA PHE A 21 8.92 6.13 9.37
C PHE A 21 8.01 5.28 10.27
N LEU A 22 7.62 4.08 9.80
CA LEU A 22 6.71 3.18 10.54
C LEU A 22 7.26 2.78 11.91
N THR A 23 8.59 2.69 12.06
CA THR A 23 9.23 2.29 13.32
C THR A 23 9.53 3.45 14.26
N ARG A 24 9.71 4.67 13.75
CA ARG A 24 10.10 5.84 14.56
C ARG A 24 8.96 6.79 14.88
N PHE A 25 7.90 6.81 14.08
CA PHE A 25 6.77 7.70 14.29
C PHE A 25 6.15 7.48 15.67
N LYS A 26 5.92 8.59 16.38
CA LYS A 26 5.23 8.63 17.67
C LYS A 26 4.01 9.52 17.56
N ASP A 27 2.92 9.08 18.17
CA ASP A 27 1.72 9.89 18.28
C ASP A 27 1.89 11.01 19.33
N ALA A 28 0.84 11.80 19.53
CA ALA A 28 0.83 12.89 20.52
C ALA A 28 1.05 12.40 21.97
N ASN A 29 0.81 11.11 22.25
CA ASN A 29 1.02 10.50 23.56
C ASN A 29 2.45 9.94 23.73
N GLY A 30 3.27 9.98 22.67
CA GLY A 30 4.63 9.44 22.65
C GLY A 30 4.71 7.94 22.38
N GLU A 31 3.60 7.31 21.99
CA GLU A 31 3.52 5.89 21.67
C GLU A 31 3.84 5.62 20.19
N TYR A 32 4.48 4.48 19.92
CA TYR A 32 4.80 4.04 18.57
C TYR A 32 3.55 3.46 17.88
N LYS A 33 2.64 4.35 17.46
CA LYS A 33 1.35 4.02 16.84
C LYS A 33 1.43 2.93 15.78
N TYR A 34 2.28 3.09 14.78
CA TYR A 34 2.38 2.14 13.66
C TYR A 34 3.05 0.82 14.05
N VAL A 35 3.92 0.83 15.04
CA VAL A 35 4.53 -0.39 15.59
C VAL A 35 3.47 -1.24 16.29
N GLN A 36 2.62 -0.60 17.10
CA GLN A 36 1.48 -1.27 17.75
C GLN A 36 0.48 -1.81 16.72
N GLU A 37 0.11 -1.02 15.71
CA GLU A 37 -0.79 -1.47 14.63
C GLU A 37 -0.24 -2.70 13.89
N ILE A 38 1.06 -2.73 13.61
CA ILE A 38 1.72 -3.89 12.99
C ILE A 38 1.70 -5.12 13.93
N ASP A 39 1.94 -4.93 15.23
CA ASP A 39 1.91 -6.01 16.22
C ASP A 39 0.50 -6.59 16.39
N GLU A 40 -0.51 -5.75 16.28
CA GLU A 40 -1.92 -6.14 16.35
C GLU A 40 -2.43 -6.84 15.09
N MET A 41 -1.67 -6.85 13.98
CA MET A 41 -2.08 -7.54 12.76
C MET A 41 -2.30 -9.03 12.98
N MET A 42 -1.37 -9.70 13.66
CA MET A 42 -1.45 -11.14 13.90
C MET A 42 -2.67 -11.54 14.77
N PRO A 43 -2.88 -10.97 15.98
CA PRO A 43 -4.02 -11.34 16.81
C PRO A 43 -5.37 -10.99 16.17
N LYS A 44 -5.43 -9.92 15.35
CA LYS A 44 -6.64 -9.56 14.59
C LYS A 44 -6.80 -10.34 13.27
N ASN A 45 -5.80 -11.15 12.90
CA ASN A 45 -5.68 -11.78 11.59
C ASN A 45 -5.87 -10.77 10.43
N SER A 46 -5.40 -9.53 10.62
CA SER A 46 -5.49 -8.43 9.66
C SER A 46 -4.32 -8.45 8.71
N LYS A 47 -4.60 -8.26 7.42
CA LYS A 47 -3.57 -8.17 6.36
C LYS A 47 -3.25 -6.73 5.98
N TYR A 48 -3.73 -5.76 6.76
CA TYR A 48 -3.48 -4.35 6.50
C TYR A 48 -3.29 -3.54 7.78
N ILE A 49 -2.61 -2.41 7.64
CA ILE A 49 -2.57 -1.33 8.63
C ILE A 49 -3.22 -0.06 8.05
N ILE A 50 -3.66 0.82 8.94
CA ILE A 50 -4.21 2.12 8.57
C ILE A 50 -3.13 3.18 8.81
N VAL A 51 -2.84 4.00 7.80
CA VAL A 51 -1.90 5.12 7.88
C VAL A 51 -2.67 6.43 7.66
N ASP A 52 -2.48 7.37 8.58
CA ASP A 52 -3.05 8.72 8.46
C ASP A 52 -2.13 9.57 7.60
N TYR A 53 -2.67 10.21 6.56
CA TYR A 53 -1.88 11.09 5.71
C TYR A 53 -1.29 12.28 6.47
N ASN A 54 -1.96 12.77 7.52
CA ASN A 54 -1.45 13.89 8.32
C ASN A 54 -0.19 13.52 9.10
N ASP A 55 -0.02 12.25 9.45
CA ASP A 55 1.18 11.76 10.15
C ASP A 55 2.41 11.78 9.22
N LEU A 56 2.20 11.77 7.90
CA LEU A 56 3.26 11.79 6.89
C LEU A 56 3.83 13.20 6.66
N ILE A 57 3.25 14.26 7.22
CA ILE A 57 3.69 15.66 7.03
C ILE A 57 5.18 15.85 7.39
N ILE A 58 5.69 15.06 8.32
CA ILE A 58 7.10 15.09 8.73
C ILE A 58 8.05 14.40 7.73
N GLU A 59 7.51 13.63 6.78
CA GLU A 59 8.24 12.89 5.74
C GLU A 59 7.91 13.44 4.34
N PRO A 60 8.49 14.59 3.94
CA PRO A 60 8.16 15.24 2.66
C PRO A 60 8.45 14.38 1.43
N GLU A 61 9.44 13.49 1.53
CA GLU A 61 9.79 12.57 0.45
C GLU A 61 8.76 11.45 0.25
N ILE A 62 8.18 10.95 1.34
CA ILE A 62 7.09 9.96 1.24
C ILE A 62 5.86 10.64 0.62
N ILE A 63 5.58 11.88 1.02
CA ILE A 63 4.46 12.68 0.47
C ILE A 63 4.61 12.92 -1.03
N SER A 64 5.81 13.28 -1.51
CA SER A 64 6.01 13.54 -2.95
C SER A 64 5.74 12.28 -3.77
N MET A 65 6.15 11.10 -3.27
CA MET A 65 5.91 9.82 -3.94
C MET A 65 4.43 9.47 -4.08
N PHE A 66 3.57 9.85 -3.13
CA PHE A 66 2.12 9.67 -3.26
C PHE A 66 1.51 10.44 -4.43
N SER A 67 2.11 11.56 -4.82
CA SER A 67 1.67 12.37 -5.96
C SER A 67 2.29 11.90 -7.28
N GLU A 68 3.55 11.48 -7.26
CA GLU A 68 4.30 11.09 -8.46
C GLU A 68 4.00 9.67 -8.93
N ASN A 69 3.98 8.71 -8.00
CA ASN A 69 3.83 7.30 -8.33
C ASN A 69 3.21 6.52 -7.16
N PRO A 70 1.88 6.60 -7.00
CA PRO A 70 1.17 6.05 -5.85
C PRO A 70 1.34 4.53 -5.72
N ASP A 71 1.29 3.80 -6.83
CA ASP A 71 1.45 2.34 -6.82
C ASP A 71 2.80 1.93 -6.22
N ARG A 72 3.86 2.64 -6.61
CA ARG A 72 5.21 2.38 -6.11
C ARG A 72 5.37 2.62 -4.62
N ILE A 73 4.76 3.69 -4.09
CA ILE A 73 4.82 3.94 -2.63
C ILE A 73 3.98 2.92 -1.86
N PHE A 74 2.83 2.49 -2.38
CA PHE A 74 2.03 1.41 -1.78
C PHE A 74 2.81 0.08 -1.74
N ASP A 75 3.57 -0.24 -2.78
CA ASP A 75 4.46 -1.40 -2.80
C ASP A 75 5.58 -1.28 -1.76
N ALA A 76 6.18 -0.09 -1.62
CA ALA A 76 7.20 0.17 -0.60
C ALA A 76 6.66 0.00 0.83
N PHE A 77 5.45 0.49 1.11
CA PHE A 77 4.75 0.22 2.38
C PHE A 77 4.54 -1.27 2.62
N SER A 78 4.05 -1.99 1.61
CA SER A 78 3.78 -3.43 1.72
C SER A 78 5.06 -4.21 2.04
N ARG A 79 6.19 -3.85 1.40
CA ARG A 79 7.52 -4.41 1.69
C ARG A 79 7.99 -4.07 3.10
N ALA A 80 7.92 -2.79 3.49
CA ALA A 80 8.34 -2.32 4.82
C ALA A 80 7.58 -3.02 5.96
N ILE A 81 6.26 -3.16 5.83
CA ILE A 81 5.41 -3.84 6.81
C ILE A 81 5.78 -5.33 6.87
N LYS A 82 5.98 -5.98 5.71
CA LYS A 82 6.41 -7.38 5.66
C LYS A 82 7.73 -7.59 6.40
N GLU A 83 8.72 -6.74 6.18
CA GLU A 83 10.02 -6.85 6.88
C GLU A 83 9.88 -6.63 8.39
N ALA A 84 9.05 -5.69 8.81
CA ALA A 84 8.75 -5.47 10.22
C ALA A 84 8.08 -6.70 10.85
N LEU A 85 7.10 -7.29 10.16
CA LEU A 85 6.45 -8.53 10.58
C LEU A 85 7.40 -9.72 10.59
N GLN A 86 8.29 -9.84 9.60
CA GLN A 86 9.22 -10.97 9.49
C GLN A 86 10.20 -11.02 10.66
N THR A 87 10.51 -9.87 11.26
CA THR A 87 11.38 -9.77 12.44
C THR A 87 10.70 -10.30 13.70
N ARG A 88 9.38 -10.14 13.84
CA ARG A 88 8.62 -10.48 15.06
C ARG A 88 7.82 -11.77 14.94
N PHE A 89 7.19 -11.99 13.79
CA PHE A 89 6.25 -13.07 13.50
C PHE A 89 6.53 -13.68 12.12
N PRO A 90 7.64 -14.43 11.95
CA PRO A 90 8.08 -14.93 10.65
C PRO A 90 7.06 -15.84 9.97
N ASP A 91 6.43 -16.75 10.72
CA ASP A 91 5.42 -17.68 10.17
C ASP A 91 4.19 -16.95 9.64
N TYR A 92 3.77 -15.90 10.34
CA TYR A 92 2.65 -15.07 9.94
C TYR A 92 3.01 -14.26 8.69
N ALA A 93 4.20 -13.64 8.67
CA ALA A 93 4.68 -12.84 7.55
C ALA A 93 4.76 -13.65 6.24
N GLU A 94 5.21 -14.91 6.29
CA GLU A 94 5.28 -15.76 5.10
C GLU A 94 3.89 -16.13 4.58
N LYS A 95 2.92 -16.36 5.49
CA LYS A 95 1.55 -16.71 5.12
C LYS A 95 0.81 -15.57 4.40
N ILE A 96 1.09 -14.32 4.74
CA ILE A 96 0.38 -13.15 4.18
C ILE A 96 1.23 -12.32 3.21
N LYS A 97 2.39 -12.84 2.80
CA LYS A 97 3.42 -12.07 2.06
C LYS A 97 2.93 -11.30 0.84
N ASP A 98 1.96 -11.85 0.10
CA ASP A 98 1.43 -11.28 -1.15
C ASP A 98 0.12 -10.50 -0.92
N GLU A 99 -0.31 -10.36 0.33
CA GLU A 99 -1.58 -9.76 0.71
C GLU A 99 -1.46 -8.59 1.68
N VAL A 100 -0.25 -8.31 2.19
CA VAL A 100 0.00 -7.15 3.06
C VAL A 100 -0.30 -5.87 2.29
N ARG A 101 -1.13 -5.00 2.85
CA ARG A 101 -1.49 -3.72 2.24
C ARG A 101 -1.50 -2.61 3.28
N VAL A 102 -1.27 -1.38 2.84
CA VAL A 102 -1.55 -0.20 3.65
C VAL A 102 -2.85 0.45 3.19
N ARG A 103 -3.65 0.97 4.13
CA ARG A 103 -4.83 1.78 3.85
C ARG A 103 -4.58 3.21 4.29
N LEU A 104 -4.63 4.13 3.34
CA LEU A 104 -4.44 5.54 3.62
C LEU A 104 -5.78 6.18 4.01
N ILE A 105 -5.79 6.98 5.07
CA ILE A 105 -6.94 7.80 5.49
C ILE A 105 -6.57 9.29 5.50
N ASN A 106 -7.58 10.16 5.52
CA ASN A 106 -7.43 11.61 5.62
C ASN A 106 -6.58 12.26 4.50
N TYR A 107 -6.64 11.70 3.29
CA TYR A 107 -5.95 12.27 2.13
C TYR A 107 -6.53 13.65 1.74
N PRO A 108 -5.71 14.69 1.56
CA PRO A 108 -6.18 16.09 1.48
C PRO A 108 -6.91 16.45 0.19
N SER A 109 -6.70 15.72 -0.91
CA SER A 109 -7.37 16.02 -2.19
C SER A 109 -8.72 15.31 -2.29
N GLU A 110 -9.70 15.83 -1.56
CA GLU A 110 -11.10 15.46 -1.75
C GLU A 110 -11.68 16.14 -2.99
N ARG A 111 -12.26 15.34 -3.88
CA ARG A 111 -12.92 15.82 -5.10
C ARG A 111 -14.33 15.25 -5.21
N SER A 112 -15.23 16.04 -5.77
CA SER A 112 -16.55 15.51 -6.17
C SER A 112 -16.39 14.58 -7.37
N LEU A 113 -17.30 13.61 -7.51
CA LEU A 113 -17.30 12.67 -8.66
C LEU A 113 -17.34 13.39 -10.03
N ARG A 114 -17.92 14.60 -10.08
CA ARG A 114 -18.00 15.42 -11.30
C ARG A 114 -16.66 16.04 -11.70
N GLN A 115 -15.70 16.09 -10.79
CA GLN A 115 -14.38 16.68 -11.00
C GLN A 115 -13.31 15.64 -11.36
N ILE A 116 -13.66 14.35 -11.45
CA ILE A 116 -12.75 13.32 -11.94
C ILE A 116 -12.62 13.49 -13.46
N ASN A 117 -11.42 13.85 -13.91
CA ASN A 117 -11.07 14.10 -15.30
C ASN A 117 -9.76 13.38 -15.67
N ALA A 118 -9.25 13.59 -16.88
CA ALA A 118 -8.01 12.98 -17.35
C ALA A 118 -6.77 13.32 -16.50
N GLU A 119 -6.77 14.46 -15.78
CA GLU A 119 -5.67 14.87 -14.91
C GLU A 119 -5.59 14.03 -13.64
N THR A 120 -6.68 13.36 -13.26
CA THR A 120 -6.72 12.48 -12.08
C THR A 120 -6.16 11.09 -12.34
N ILE A 121 -5.91 10.74 -13.61
CA ILE A 121 -5.39 9.42 -14.00
C ILE A 121 -4.00 9.22 -13.42
N GLY A 122 -3.78 8.07 -12.76
CA GLY A 122 -2.49 7.72 -12.16
C GLY A 122 -2.19 8.42 -10.83
N THR A 123 -3.15 9.16 -10.27
CA THR A 123 -3.02 9.85 -8.98
C THR A 123 -4.01 9.31 -7.95
N ILE A 124 -3.72 9.48 -6.66
CA ILE A 124 -4.68 9.20 -5.60
C ILE A 124 -5.71 10.33 -5.53
N THR A 125 -6.98 9.98 -5.35
CA THR A 125 -8.06 10.93 -5.10
C THR A 125 -8.94 10.42 -3.97
N SER A 126 -9.41 11.32 -3.12
CA SER A 126 -10.49 11.03 -2.16
C SER A 126 -11.82 11.47 -2.78
N VAL A 127 -12.87 10.67 -2.61
CA VAL A 127 -14.21 10.98 -3.11
C VAL A 127 -15.26 10.66 -2.06
N SER A 128 -16.25 11.54 -1.94
CA SER A 128 -17.41 11.34 -1.07
C SER A 128 -18.67 11.10 -1.90
N GLY A 129 -19.50 10.15 -1.47
CA GLY A 129 -20.72 9.79 -2.18
C GLY A 129 -21.52 8.67 -1.49
N MET A 130 -22.76 8.52 -1.93
CA MET A 130 -23.65 7.45 -1.49
C MET A 130 -23.54 6.24 -2.41
N VAL A 131 -23.37 5.06 -1.83
CA VAL A 131 -23.37 3.79 -2.58
C VAL A 131 -24.80 3.42 -2.93
N VAL A 132 -25.14 3.46 -4.23
CA VAL A 132 -26.50 3.17 -4.72
C VAL A 132 -26.70 1.70 -5.13
N ARG A 133 -25.62 1.01 -5.50
CA ARG A 133 -25.64 -0.37 -5.95
C ARG A 133 -24.29 -1.03 -5.68
N ALA A 134 -24.32 -2.28 -5.24
CA ALA A 134 -23.17 -3.17 -5.20
C ALA A 134 -23.49 -4.43 -6.04
N SER A 135 -22.53 -4.93 -6.81
CA SER A 135 -22.64 -6.23 -7.46
C SER A 135 -22.39 -7.36 -6.47
N GLU A 136 -22.85 -8.56 -6.80
CA GLU A 136 -22.48 -9.76 -6.04
C GLU A 136 -20.96 -9.98 -6.05
N VAL A 137 -20.45 -10.51 -4.94
CA VAL A 137 -19.03 -10.85 -4.81
C VAL A 137 -18.74 -12.08 -5.65
N LYS A 138 -17.90 -11.91 -6.68
CA LYS A 138 -17.40 -13.01 -7.51
C LYS A 138 -15.91 -13.21 -7.23
N PRO A 139 -15.43 -14.46 -7.16
CA PRO A 139 -14.00 -14.72 -7.04
C PRO A 139 -13.27 -14.22 -8.30
N LEU A 140 -12.16 -13.52 -8.10
CA LEU A 140 -11.24 -13.09 -9.16
C LEU A 140 -10.04 -14.05 -9.17
N ALA A 141 -9.69 -14.58 -10.35
CA ALA A 141 -8.48 -15.39 -10.50
C ALA A 141 -7.24 -14.51 -10.26
N LYS A 142 -6.35 -14.95 -9.36
CA LYS A 142 -5.08 -14.26 -9.07
C LYS A 142 -3.89 -14.90 -9.78
N GLU A 143 -3.89 -16.23 -9.86
CA GLU A 143 -2.86 -17.02 -10.54
C GLU A 143 -3.56 -17.91 -11.56
N LEU A 144 -3.07 -17.87 -12.79
CA LEU A 144 -3.53 -18.69 -13.89
C LEU A 144 -2.41 -19.67 -14.26
N ILE A 145 -2.72 -20.96 -14.25
CA ILE A 145 -1.80 -22.01 -14.66
C ILE A 145 -2.33 -22.59 -15.97
N PHE A 146 -1.59 -22.34 -17.05
CA PHE A 146 -1.86 -22.90 -18.36
C PHE A 146 -1.09 -24.20 -18.50
N VAL A 147 -1.75 -25.25 -18.96
CA VAL A 147 -1.13 -26.55 -19.22
C VAL A 147 -1.30 -26.87 -20.69
N CYS A 148 -0.18 -27.09 -21.40
CA CYS A 148 -0.25 -27.51 -22.80
C CYS A 148 -0.55 -29.03 -22.91
N PRO A 149 -0.90 -29.55 -24.09
CA PRO A 149 -1.17 -30.98 -24.28
C PRO A 149 0.02 -31.90 -23.95
N ASP A 150 1.25 -31.38 -24.05
CA ASP A 150 2.50 -32.08 -23.68
C ASP A 150 2.87 -31.90 -22.19
N GLU A 151 1.90 -31.51 -21.35
CA GLU A 151 2.04 -31.33 -19.89
C GLU A 151 2.98 -30.21 -19.41
N HIS A 152 3.41 -29.30 -20.28
CA HIS A 152 4.17 -28.11 -19.84
C HIS A 152 3.27 -27.11 -19.11
N GLN A 153 3.73 -26.61 -17.96
CA GLN A 153 3.01 -25.63 -17.14
C GLN A 153 3.59 -24.23 -17.33
N THR A 154 2.72 -23.28 -17.68
CA THR A 154 3.05 -21.85 -17.74
C THR A 154 2.21 -21.12 -16.71
N LYS A 155 2.88 -20.44 -15.77
CA LYS A 155 2.23 -19.64 -14.73
C LYS A 155 2.16 -18.18 -15.13
N VAL A 156 0.98 -17.59 -15.01
CA VAL A 156 0.73 -16.17 -15.23
C VAL A 156 0.08 -15.61 -13.97
N ILE A 157 0.71 -14.60 -13.36
CA ILE A 157 0.20 -13.90 -12.17
C ILE A 157 -0.49 -12.63 -12.67
N GLN A 158 -1.71 -12.39 -12.21
CA GLN A 158 -2.54 -11.24 -12.60
C GLN A 158 -2.46 -10.10 -11.58
#